data_AF-A0A1Y1R125-F1
#
_entry.id   AF-A0A1Y1R125-F1
#
_cell.length_a   1.000
_cell.length_b   1.000
_cell.length_c   1.000
_cell.angle_alpha   90.00
_cell.angle_beta   90.00
_cell.angle_gamma   90.00
#
_symmetry.space_group_name_H-M   'P 1'
#
loop_
_entity.id
_entity.type
_entity.pdbx_description
1 polymer ?
#
loop_
_entity_poly.entity_id
_entity_poly.type
_entity_poly.pdbx_seq_one_letter_code
_entity_poly.pdbx_strand_id
1 'polypeptide(L)'
;WSADGYLDGAVDDFAVFNEALDATQISNLYQASQLEDFIDEHTLDSTGGIDGTVNGETLTGTAFGEQINGMAGDDTLLGLDGDDFMIGGAGNDTLTGGAGSDTFVWIAGDEGTASIIAVDTITDFDASVSGDAIDLSQLLSSGTPETIDQFLDVAVVNGSTEISIHPTGEGGDVTQKIVLQDVDLSSLGDNNAILNTLLQNGNLHLDG
;
A
#
# COMPACT_ATOMS: atom_id res chain seq x y z
N TRP A 1 46.12 -61.72 37.66
CA TRP A 1 45.67 -60.63 38.54
C TRP A 1 46.59 -59.46 38.25
N SER A 2 46.15 -58.27 37.83
CA SER A 2 44.93 -57.50 38.14
C SER A 2 44.28 -56.86 36.90
N ALA A 3 42.98 -56.56 37.03
CA ALA A 3 42.15 -55.77 36.12
C ALA A 3 42.31 -54.27 36.37
N ASP A 4 41.86 -53.46 35.39
CA ASP A 4 41.24 -52.12 35.46
C ASP A 4 41.61 -51.35 34.16
N GLY A 5 40.72 -50.73 33.37
CA GLY A 5 39.28 -50.51 33.43
C GLY A 5 38.84 -49.74 32.18
N TYR A 6 37.65 -50.09 31.68
CA TYR A 6 36.72 -49.35 30.81
C TYR A 6 37.24 -48.46 29.66
N LEU A 7 36.89 -48.90 28.45
CA LEU A 7 36.79 -48.13 27.21
C LEU A 7 35.96 -46.86 27.45
N ASP A 8 36.60 -45.71 27.29
CA ASP A 8 35.94 -44.40 27.29
C ASP A 8 35.18 -44.20 25.98
N GLY A 9 33.87 -43.99 26.11
CA GLY A 9 33.15 -42.93 25.41
C GLY A 9 33.13 -43.00 23.89
N ALA A 10 32.00 -43.47 23.36
CA ALA A 10 31.58 -43.20 22.00
C ALA A 10 31.67 -41.69 21.67
N VAL A 11 32.54 -41.36 20.71
CA VAL A 11 32.37 -40.26 19.74
C VAL A 11 32.93 -40.72 18.40
N ASP A 12 32.44 -41.86 17.92
CA ASP A 12 32.62 -42.28 16.53
C ASP A 12 31.34 -41.94 15.78
N ASP A 13 31.00 -40.64 15.70
CA ASP A 13 30.09 -40.11 14.65
C ASP A 13 30.06 -38.56 14.56
N PHE A 14 31.20 -37.87 14.59
CA PHE A 14 31.26 -36.50 14.05
C PHE A 14 32.70 -36.21 13.63
N ALA A 15 33.05 -36.64 12.42
CA ALA A 15 34.17 -36.05 11.71
C ALA A 15 33.83 -34.56 11.49
N VAL A 16 34.16 -33.74 12.49
CA VAL A 16 34.02 -32.29 12.45
C VAL A 16 34.87 -31.78 11.29
N PHE A 17 34.20 -31.29 10.25
CA PHE A 17 34.77 -30.47 9.18
C PHE A 17 35.65 -29.39 9.81
N ASN A 18 36.97 -29.50 9.69
CA ASN A 18 37.91 -28.49 10.18
C ASN A 18 38.89 -28.08 9.09
N GLU A 19 38.37 -27.82 7.88
CA GLU A 19 39.09 -26.98 6.94
C GLU A 19 38.62 -25.55 7.16
N ALA A 20 39.49 -24.72 7.74
CA ALA A 20 39.27 -23.30 7.81
C ALA A 20 39.09 -22.77 6.38
N LEU A 21 37.99 -22.07 6.14
CA LEU A 21 37.69 -21.49 4.83
C LEU A 21 38.84 -20.57 4.39
N ASP A 22 39.31 -20.71 3.15
CA ASP A 22 40.32 -19.80 2.61
C ASP A 22 39.75 -18.40 2.36
N ALA A 23 40.62 -17.40 2.17
CA ALA A 23 40.19 -16.02 1.98
C ALA A 23 39.28 -15.81 0.77
N THR A 24 39.38 -16.67 -0.25
CA THR A 24 38.51 -16.67 -1.44
C THR A 24 37.13 -17.20 -1.08
N GLN A 25 37.06 -18.27 -0.30
CA GLN A 25 35.81 -18.82 0.21
C GLN A 25 35.10 -17.83 1.14
N ILE A 26 35.85 -17.15 2.01
CA ILE A 26 35.32 -16.08 2.88
C ILE A 26 34.84 -14.89 2.04
N SER A 27 35.60 -14.47 1.03
CA SER A 27 35.19 -13.38 0.13
C SER A 27 33.95 -13.75 -0.70
N ASN A 28 33.82 -15.00 -1.13
CA ASN A 28 32.66 -15.47 -1.87
C ASN A 28 31.43 -15.59 -0.97
N LEU A 29 31.59 -16.01 0.29
CA LEU A 29 30.50 -16.02 1.27
C LEU A 29 30.07 -14.61 1.66
N TYR A 30 31.01 -13.67 1.76
CA TYR A 30 30.69 -12.26 2.01
C TYR A 30 29.99 -11.63 0.81
N GLN A 31 30.44 -11.89 -0.41
CA GLN A 31 29.71 -11.42 -1.60
C GLN A 31 28.35 -12.10 -1.74
N ALA A 32 28.24 -13.39 -1.43
CA ALA A 32 26.96 -14.10 -1.43
C ALA A 32 26.03 -13.54 -0.35
N SER A 33 26.50 -13.25 0.86
CA SER A 33 25.68 -12.64 1.91
C SER A 33 25.26 -11.21 1.55
N GLN A 34 26.14 -10.42 0.93
CA GLN A 34 25.77 -9.06 0.46
C GLN A 34 24.82 -9.12 -0.75
N LEU A 35 24.90 -10.17 -1.56
CA LEU A 35 23.97 -10.41 -2.66
C LEU A 35 22.64 -10.96 -2.13
N GLU A 36 22.64 -11.76 -1.07
CA GLU A 36 21.44 -12.21 -0.36
C GLU A 36 20.78 -11.06 0.40
N ASP A 37 21.54 -10.15 1.04
CA ASP A 37 21.02 -8.91 1.64
C ASP A 37 20.44 -7.97 0.56
N PHE A 38 21.11 -7.85 -0.59
CA PHE A 38 20.62 -7.07 -1.74
C PHE A 38 19.41 -7.73 -2.42
N ILE A 39 19.35 -9.06 -2.40
CA ILE A 39 18.21 -9.81 -2.90
C ILE A 39 17.07 -9.72 -1.89
N ASP A 40 17.24 -9.76 -0.57
CA ASP A 40 16.13 -9.63 0.40
C ASP A 40 15.63 -8.19 0.54
N GLU A 41 16.48 -7.18 0.35
CA GLU A 41 16.05 -5.76 0.32
C GLU A 41 15.35 -5.41 -1.02
N HIS A 42 15.52 -6.23 -2.06
CA HIS A 42 14.91 -6.04 -3.40
C HIS A 42 14.43 -7.39 -3.98
N THR A 43 13.84 -8.27 -3.16
CA THR A 43 13.43 -9.61 -3.61
C THR A 43 12.18 -9.42 -4.42
N LEU A 44 12.41 -9.25 -5.72
CA LEU A 44 11.50 -9.40 -6.83
C LEU A 44 10.42 -10.40 -6.49
N ASP A 45 9.30 -9.89 -5.98
CA ASP A 45 8.09 -10.66 -5.96
C ASP A 45 7.79 -10.97 -7.43
N SER A 46 7.78 -12.25 -7.76
CA SER A 46 7.33 -12.74 -9.04
C SER A 46 5.85 -12.42 -9.34
N THR A 47 5.17 -11.61 -8.52
CA THR A 47 3.89 -10.96 -8.84
C THR A 47 3.95 -9.48 -9.22
N GLY A 48 5.13 -8.82 -9.19
CA GLY A 48 5.27 -7.42 -9.60
C GLY A 48 4.79 -6.40 -8.56
N GLY A 49 4.60 -6.81 -7.31
CA GLY A 49 4.26 -5.89 -6.22
C GLY A 49 5.47 -5.11 -5.68
N ILE A 50 5.23 -3.87 -5.23
CA ILE A 50 6.18 -2.98 -4.57
C ILE A 50 5.64 -2.68 -3.18
N ASP A 51 6.33 -3.18 -2.16
CA ASP A 51 5.98 -3.00 -0.76
C ASP A 51 6.97 -2.02 -0.10
N GLY A 52 6.44 -1.04 0.62
CA GLY A 52 7.19 -0.14 1.51
C GLY A 52 7.41 -0.74 2.90
N THR A 53 7.66 0.14 3.86
CA THR A 53 7.94 -0.20 5.25
C THR A 53 7.08 0.64 6.21
N VAL A 54 7.49 0.77 7.47
CA VAL A 54 6.79 1.61 8.45
C VAL A 54 7.30 3.06 8.49
N ASN A 55 8.12 3.44 7.51
CA ASN A 55 8.70 4.76 7.40
C ASN A 55 8.17 5.45 6.14
N GLY A 56 8.09 6.78 6.14
CA GLY A 56 7.77 7.52 4.92
C GLY A 56 8.85 7.34 3.85
N GLU A 57 8.43 6.83 2.70
CA GLU A 57 9.27 6.41 1.58
C GLU A 57 8.82 7.02 0.26
N THR A 58 9.65 6.83 -0.78
CA THR A 58 9.24 7.10 -2.16
C THR A 58 9.33 5.79 -2.93
N LEU A 59 8.16 5.29 -3.32
CA LEU A 59 8.00 4.04 -4.08
C LEU A 59 7.68 4.40 -5.53
N THR A 60 8.33 3.72 -6.48
CA THR A 60 8.17 4.00 -7.90
C THR A 60 7.98 2.69 -8.66
N GLY A 61 6.83 2.58 -9.32
CA GLY A 61 6.45 1.53 -10.25
C GLY A 61 7.23 1.56 -11.56
N THR A 62 6.73 0.82 -12.53
CA THR A 62 7.37 0.64 -13.83
C THR A 62 6.43 1.01 -14.97
N ALA A 63 6.32 0.19 -16.01
CA ALA A 63 5.42 0.44 -17.13
C ALA A 63 4.36 -0.67 -17.25
N PHE A 64 4.19 -1.46 -16.19
CA PHE A 64 3.28 -2.58 -16.12
C PHE A 64 2.22 -2.28 -15.06
N GLY A 65 1.12 -3.02 -15.05
CA GLY A 65 0.18 -2.93 -13.94
C GLY A 65 0.76 -3.62 -12.71
N GLU A 66 0.92 -2.87 -11.62
CA GLU A 66 1.61 -3.27 -10.40
C GLU A 66 0.71 -3.12 -9.18
N GLN A 67 1.11 -3.74 -8.08
CA GLN A 67 0.50 -3.50 -6.77
C GLN A 67 1.51 -2.72 -5.94
N ILE A 68 1.20 -1.49 -5.55
CA ILE A 68 2.11 -0.64 -4.79
C ILE A 68 1.49 -0.38 -3.42
N ASN A 69 2.20 -0.70 -2.35
CA ASN A 69 1.70 -0.62 -0.98
C ASN A 69 2.72 0.10 -0.09
N GLY A 70 2.39 1.32 0.34
CA GLY A 70 3.25 2.14 1.22
C GLY A 70 3.37 1.59 2.64
N MET A 71 2.35 0.87 3.10
CA MET A 71 2.17 0.37 4.46
C MET A 71 1.95 1.46 5.51
N ALA A 72 2.98 2.03 6.12
CA ALA A 72 2.80 3.04 7.15
C ALA A 72 3.90 4.08 7.07
N GLY A 73 3.58 5.32 7.42
CA GLY A 73 4.46 6.45 7.16
C GLY A 73 3.77 7.44 6.24
N ASP A 74 4.41 8.59 6.02
CA ASP A 74 3.93 9.54 5.02
C ASP A 74 4.67 9.22 3.71
N ASP A 75 4.03 8.47 2.82
CA ASP A 75 4.65 7.90 1.62
C ASP A 75 4.40 8.73 0.36
N THR A 76 5.26 8.56 -0.63
CA THR A 76 5.05 9.06 -2.01
C THR A 76 5.09 7.88 -2.97
N LEU A 77 3.95 7.51 -3.54
CA LEU A 77 3.84 6.39 -4.49
C LEU A 77 3.64 6.94 -5.91
N LEU A 78 4.45 6.44 -6.84
CA LEU A 78 4.41 6.80 -8.27
C LEU A 78 4.20 5.53 -9.09
N GLY A 79 3.02 5.32 -9.67
CA GLY A 79 2.69 4.15 -10.51
C GLY A 79 3.41 4.15 -11.86
N LEU A 80 3.40 5.31 -12.53
CA LEU A 80 3.99 5.60 -13.85
C LEU A 80 3.10 5.17 -15.03
N ASP A 81 3.40 4.09 -15.76
CA ASP A 81 2.49 3.59 -16.82
C ASP A 81 1.96 2.23 -16.38
N GLY A 82 0.72 1.90 -16.75
CA GLY A 82 0.10 0.62 -16.36
C GLY A 82 -1.23 0.85 -15.66
N ASP A 83 -2.00 -0.22 -15.46
CA ASP A 83 -3.20 -0.15 -14.61
C ASP A 83 -2.79 -0.62 -13.21
N ASP A 84 -2.51 0.33 -12.31
CA ASP A 84 -1.92 0.06 -11.01
C ASP A 84 -2.97 -0.08 -9.89
N PHE A 85 -2.63 -0.86 -8.87
CA PHE A 85 -3.36 -0.93 -7.60
C PHE A 85 -2.51 -0.33 -6.49
N MET A 86 -2.93 0.80 -5.94
CA MET A 86 -2.10 1.58 -5.02
C MET A 86 -2.78 1.70 -3.65
N ILE A 87 -2.09 1.26 -2.60
CA ILE A 87 -2.46 1.43 -1.19
C ILE A 87 -1.42 2.35 -0.56
N GLY A 88 -1.83 3.55 -0.14
CA GLY A 88 -0.94 4.43 0.63
C GLY A 88 -0.61 3.81 1.98
N GLY A 89 -1.65 3.39 2.69
CA GLY A 89 -1.54 2.80 4.01
C GLY A 89 -1.81 3.84 5.10
N ALA A 90 -1.20 3.64 6.27
CA ALA A 90 -1.41 4.52 7.41
C ALA A 90 -0.46 5.72 7.38
N GLY A 91 -1.00 6.92 7.23
CA GLY A 91 -0.22 8.16 7.24
C GLY A 91 -0.89 9.26 6.43
N ASN A 92 -0.09 10.20 5.93
CA ASN A 92 -0.52 11.15 4.93
C ASN A 92 0.27 10.91 3.65
N ASP A 93 -0.36 10.24 2.70
CA ASP A 93 0.32 9.74 1.50
C ASP A 93 0.07 10.64 0.30
N THR A 94 1.04 10.66 -0.60
CA THR A 94 0.93 11.29 -1.92
C THR A 94 0.98 10.22 -2.99
N LEU A 95 -0.13 10.03 -3.70
CA LEU A 95 -0.32 8.98 -4.69
C LEU A 95 -0.40 9.60 -6.09
N THR A 96 0.34 9.06 -7.04
CA THR A 96 0.30 9.44 -8.45
C THR A 96 0.19 8.16 -9.26
N GLY A 97 -0.95 7.92 -9.88
CA GLY A 97 -1.17 6.70 -10.68
C GLY A 97 -0.34 6.74 -11.95
N GLY A 98 -0.46 7.84 -12.68
CA GLY A 98 0.21 8.08 -13.94
C GLY A 98 -0.70 7.79 -15.12
N ALA A 99 -0.23 6.98 -16.06
CA ALA A 99 -0.94 6.65 -17.28
C ALA A 99 -1.54 5.26 -17.20
N GLY A 100 -2.87 5.18 -17.21
CA GLY A 100 -3.61 3.93 -17.19
C GLY A 100 -4.97 4.16 -16.57
N SER A 101 -5.63 3.08 -16.19
CA SER A 101 -6.80 3.11 -15.31
C SER A 101 -6.39 2.61 -13.94
N ASP A 102 -6.01 3.53 -13.05
CA ASP A 102 -5.44 3.18 -11.75
C ASP A 102 -6.50 3.01 -10.68
N THR A 103 -6.24 2.16 -9.69
CA THR A 103 -7.14 1.92 -8.56
C THR A 103 -6.43 2.25 -7.24
N PHE A 104 -6.88 3.30 -6.59
CA PHE A 104 -6.42 3.72 -5.26
C PHE A 104 -7.30 3.08 -4.20
N VAL A 105 -6.72 2.25 -3.34
CA VAL A 105 -7.44 1.38 -2.40
C VAL A 105 -7.19 1.84 -0.96
N TRP A 106 -8.27 1.98 -0.19
CA TRP A 106 -8.18 2.14 1.26
C TRP A 106 -8.72 0.90 1.97
N ILE A 107 -7.96 0.41 2.94
CA ILE A 107 -8.33 -0.75 3.75
C ILE A 107 -8.52 -0.37 5.22
N ALA A 108 -9.27 -1.19 5.95
CA ALA A 108 -9.45 -0.99 7.39
C ALA A 108 -8.09 -1.05 8.12
N GLY A 109 -7.76 0.02 8.84
CA GLY A 109 -6.48 0.17 9.54
C GLY A 109 -5.56 1.28 8.99
N ASP A 110 -5.80 1.74 7.75
CA ASP A 110 -5.08 2.86 7.14
C ASP A 110 -5.55 4.21 7.70
N GLU A 111 -6.83 4.25 8.06
CA GLU A 111 -7.51 5.42 8.59
C GLU A 111 -6.89 5.98 9.87
N GLY A 112 -6.95 7.30 10.00
CA GLY A 112 -6.55 8.00 11.20
C GLY A 112 -7.54 7.83 12.35
N THR A 113 -7.57 8.81 13.23
CA THR A 113 -8.51 8.90 14.36
C THR A 113 -9.33 10.18 14.26
N ALA A 114 -10.43 10.26 15.02
CA ALA A 114 -11.22 11.48 15.15
C ALA A 114 -10.41 12.74 15.54
N SER A 115 -9.24 12.56 16.18
CA SER A 115 -8.36 13.67 16.60
C SER A 115 -7.24 13.97 15.60
N ILE A 116 -6.84 12.97 14.81
CA ILE A 116 -5.75 13.04 13.84
C ILE A 116 -6.26 12.32 12.60
N ILE A 117 -6.88 13.07 11.72
CA ILE A 117 -7.40 12.58 10.45
C ILE A 117 -6.20 12.30 9.56
N ALA A 118 -6.15 11.11 8.96
CA ALA A 118 -5.20 10.78 7.89
C ALA A 118 -5.66 11.47 6.59
N VAL A 119 -4.72 12.09 5.88
CA VAL A 119 -5.01 12.90 4.68
C VAL A 119 -4.12 12.47 3.54
N ASP A 120 -4.73 11.81 2.57
CA ASP A 120 -4.02 11.36 1.38
C ASP A 120 -4.36 12.25 0.19
N THR A 121 -3.38 12.43 -0.70
CA THR A 121 -3.49 13.28 -1.89
C THR A 121 -3.23 12.45 -3.12
N ILE A 122 -4.21 12.36 -4.02
CA ILE A 122 -4.03 11.83 -5.38
C ILE A 122 -3.73 13.01 -6.30
N THR A 123 -2.61 12.96 -7.01
CA THR A 123 -2.09 14.14 -7.75
C THR A 123 -2.60 14.26 -9.19
N ASP A 124 -3.14 13.19 -9.77
CA ASP A 124 -3.46 13.11 -11.21
C ASP A 124 -4.77 12.39 -11.54
N PHE A 125 -5.66 12.23 -10.56
CA PHE A 125 -6.90 11.45 -10.68
C PHE A 125 -7.74 11.80 -11.93
N ASP A 126 -7.91 10.84 -12.84
CA ASP A 126 -8.80 10.94 -14.00
C ASP A 126 -10.22 10.49 -13.66
N ALA A 127 -11.09 11.47 -13.37
CA ALA A 127 -12.52 11.24 -13.12
C ALA A 127 -13.36 10.95 -14.40
N SER A 128 -12.72 10.69 -15.55
CA SER A 128 -13.42 10.28 -16.76
C SER A 128 -14.01 8.86 -16.64
N VAL A 129 -14.93 8.50 -17.53
CA VAL A 129 -15.52 7.15 -17.55
C VAL A 129 -14.41 6.14 -17.87
N SER A 130 -14.21 5.17 -16.99
CA SER A 130 -13.09 4.21 -17.07
C SER A 130 -11.70 4.86 -16.95
N GLY A 131 -11.60 6.05 -16.36
CA GLY A 131 -10.33 6.57 -15.83
C GLY A 131 -9.97 5.86 -14.52
N ASP A 132 -9.54 6.63 -13.53
CA ASP A 132 -9.09 6.10 -12.25
C ASP A 132 -10.25 5.78 -11.31
N ALA A 133 -10.00 4.90 -10.36
CA ALA A 133 -10.96 4.44 -9.37
C ALA A 133 -10.44 4.62 -7.94
N ILE A 134 -11.35 5.01 -7.06
CA ILE A 134 -11.18 4.97 -5.60
C ILE A 134 -11.94 3.76 -5.11
N ASP A 135 -11.27 2.82 -4.47
CA ASP A 135 -11.88 1.63 -3.87
C ASP A 135 -11.91 1.76 -2.34
N LEU A 136 -13.13 1.88 -1.82
CA LEU A 136 -13.41 1.93 -0.38
C LEU A 136 -14.10 0.67 0.13
N SER A 137 -14.19 -0.40 -0.68
CA SER A 137 -14.90 -1.63 -0.34
C SER A 137 -14.38 -2.28 0.94
N GLN A 138 -13.08 -2.18 1.20
CA GLN A 138 -12.45 -2.74 2.40
C GLN A 138 -12.45 -1.80 3.61
N LEU A 139 -12.65 -0.50 3.39
CA LEU A 139 -12.78 0.50 4.45
C LEU A 139 -14.24 0.58 4.94
N LEU A 140 -15.19 0.63 4.02
CA LEU A 140 -16.61 0.84 4.31
C LEU A 140 -17.37 -0.48 4.35
N SER A 141 -17.36 -1.15 5.50
CA SER A 141 -18.03 -2.46 5.73
C SER A 141 -19.57 -2.48 5.60
N SER A 142 -20.23 -1.36 5.28
CA SER A 142 -21.70 -1.29 5.16
C SER A 142 -22.25 -0.19 4.24
N GLY A 143 -21.40 0.51 3.49
CA GLY A 143 -21.84 1.57 2.58
C GLY A 143 -22.40 0.97 1.28
N THR A 144 -23.65 1.31 0.92
CA THR A 144 -24.22 0.96 -0.39
C THR A 144 -24.34 2.21 -1.25
N PRO A 145 -24.52 2.10 -2.58
CA PRO A 145 -24.78 3.26 -3.45
C PRO A 145 -25.93 4.15 -2.96
N GLU A 146 -26.93 3.59 -2.27
CA GLU A 146 -28.08 4.33 -1.75
C GLU A 146 -27.80 5.05 -0.42
N THR A 147 -26.76 4.67 0.33
CA THR A 147 -26.43 5.22 1.65
C THR A 147 -25.07 5.88 1.70
N ILE A 148 -24.35 5.93 0.58
CA ILE A 148 -22.96 6.39 0.55
C ILE A 148 -22.79 7.85 1.00
N ASP A 149 -23.82 8.67 0.84
CA ASP A 149 -23.85 10.06 1.32
C ASP A 149 -23.86 10.18 2.85
N GLN A 150 -24.13 9.10 3.57
CA GLN A 150 -23.97 9.03 5.02
C GLN A 150 -22.52 8.80 5.44
N PHE A 151 -21.70 8.24 4.55
CA PHE A 151 -20.31 7.90 4.82
C PHE A 151 -19.35 8.90 4.19
N LEU A 152 -19.73 9.54 3.09
CA LEU A 152 -18.87 10.42 2.30
C LEU A 152 -19.43 11.84 2.18
N ASP A 153 -18.64 12.80 2.64
CA ASP A 153 -18.87 14.23 2.45
C ASP A 153 -17.86 14.78 1.43
N VAL A 154 -18.36 15.23 0.28
CA VAL A 154 -17.55 15.80 -0.81
C VAL A 154 -17.63 17.31 -0.82
N ALA A 155 -16.47 17.97 -0.84
CA ALA A 155 -16.35 19.42 -0.95
C ALA A 155 -15.28 19.79 -1.98
N VAL A 156 -15.53 20.82 -2.80
CA VAL A 156 -14.49 21.38 -3.67
C VAL A 156 -13.87 22.60 -2.99
N VAL A 157 -12.57 22.55 -2.73
CA VAL A 157 -11.80 23.57 -2.02
C VAL A 157 -10.61 23.97 -2.89
N ASN A 158 -10.54 25.26 -3.25
CA ASN A 158 -9.44 25.81 -4.06
C ASN A 158 -9.16 25.07 -5.39
N GLY A 159 -10.19 24.46 -5.99
CA GLY A 159 -10.07 23.72 -7.26
C GLY A 159 -9.73 22.23 -7.11
N SER A 160 -9.53 21.75 -5.89
CA SER A 160 -9.37 20.32 -5.58
C SER A 160 -10.65 19.77 -4.97
N THR A 161 -10.93 18.49 -5.20
CA THR A 161 -12.05 17.79 -4.55
C THR A 161 -11.54 17.09 -3.29
N GLU A 162 -12.13 17.40 -2.14
CA GLU A 162 -11.89 16.70 -0.88
C GLU A 162 -13.06 15.75 -0.59
N ILE A 163 -12.75 14.48 -0.33
CA ILE A 163 -13.70 13.45 0.12
C ILE A 163 -13.38 13.16 1.58
N SER A 164 -14.28 13.53 2.48
CA SER A 164 -14.19 13.19 3.91
C SER A 164 -14.93 11.90 4.18
N ILE A 165 -14.28 10.96 4.86
CA ILE A 165 -14.81 9.62 5.10
C ILE A 165 -15.18 9.46 6.58
N HIS A 166 -16.41 9.04 6.81
CA HIS A 166 -17.00 8.68 8.10
C HIS A 166 -17.22 7.16 8.12
N PRO A 167 -16.26 6.34 8.56
CA PRO A 167 -16.36 4.88 8.43
C PRO A 167 -17.55 4.26 9.18
N THR A 168 -18.04 4.95 10.21
CA THR A 168 -19.20 4.53 11.00
C THR A 168 -20.54 5.11 10.52
N GLY A 169 -20.55 5.87 9.43
CA GLY A 169 -21.74 6.51 8.86
C GLY A 169 -22.10 7.87 9.47
N GLU A 170 -23.28 8.37 9.13
CA GLU A 170 -23.71 9.77 9.35
C GLU A 170 -23.59 10.17 10.82
N GLY A 171 -22.90 11.29 11.08
CA GLY A 171 -22.65 11.80 12.42
C GLY A 171 -21.49 11.11 13.16
N GLY A 172 -20.81 10.14 12.53
CA GLY A 172 -19.51 9.65 12.95
C GLY A 172 -18.40 10.69 12.75
N ASP A 173 -17.27 10.48 13.40
CA ASP A 173 -16.09 11.33 13.18
C ASP A 173 -15.47 11.02 11.81
N VAL A 174 -14.89 12.04 11.18
CA VAL A 174 -14.01 11.83 10.03
C VAL A 174 -12.71 11.21 10.54
N THR A 175 -12.27 10.12 9.92
CA THR A 175 -10.97 9.47 10.21
C THR A 175 -10.01 9.54 9.04
N GLN A 176 -10.54 9.64 7.82
CA GLN A 176 -9.78 9.73 6.58
C GLN A 176 -10.30 10.88 5.72
N LYS A 177 -9.38 11.55 5.03
CA LYS A 177 -9.67 12.48 3.94
C LYS A 177 -8.86 12.11 2.71
N ILE A 178 -9.50 12.10 1.56
CA ILE A 178 -8.85 11.96 0.26
C ILE A 178 -8.94 13.30 -0.47
N VAL A 179 -7.82 13.80 -0.96
CA VAL A 179 -7.73 15.02 -1.76
C VAL A 179 -7.40 14.65 -3.19
N LEU A 180 -8.34 14.88 -4.10
CA LEU A 180 -8.12 14.81 -5.54
C LEU A 180 -7.58 16.16 -5.99
N GLN A 181 -6.25 16.26 -6.03
CA GLN A 181 -5.56 17.50 -6.29
C GLN A 181 -5.89 18.00 -7.70
N ASP A 182 -6.25 19.28 -7.80
CA ASP A 182 -6.55 19.95 -9.08
C ASP A 182 -7.69 19.30 -9.90
N VAL A 183 -8.51 18.45 -9.26
CA VAL A 183 -9.73 17.86 -9.84
C VAL A 183 -10.97 18.61 -9.31
N ASP A 184 -11.57 19.46 -10.14
CA ASP A 184 -12.80 20.20 -9.82
C ASP A 184 -14.06 19.47 -10.29
N LEU A 185 -14.75 18.79 -9.37
CA LEU A 185 -16.02 18.10 -9.63
C LEU A 185 -17.26 18.97 -9.35
N SER A 186 -17.11 20.25 -9.02
CA SER A 186 -18.23 21.13 -8.64
C SER A 186 -19.27 21.31 -9.75
N SER A 187 -18.87 21.09 -11.00
CA SER A 187 -19.78 21.15 -12.15
C SER A 187 -20.79 19.99 -12.20
N LEU A 188 -20.53 18.88 -11.50
CA LEU A 188 -21.41 17.72 -11.45
C LEU A 188 -22.63 17.95 -10.53
N GLY A 189 -22.56 18.90 -9.60
CA GLY A 189 -23.68 19.30 -8.75
C GLY A 189 -23.35 19.31 -7.26
N ASP A 190 -24.29 18.84 -6.44
CA ASP A 190 -24.11 18.68 -5.00
C ASP A 190 -23.40 17.37 -4.65
N ASN A 191 -23.19 17.12 -3.35
CA ASN A 191 -22.55 15.92 -2.82
C ASN A 191 -23.09 14.63 -3.47
N ASN A 192 -24.42 14.47 -3.46
CA ASN A 192 -25.07 13.27 -3.95
C ASN A 192 -24.94 13.15 -5.47
N ALA A 193 -24.98 14.25 -6.22
CA ALA A 193 -24.76 14.22 -7.66
C ALA A 193 -23.31 13.80 -8.01
N ILE A 194 -22.31 14.30 -7.28
CA ILE A 194 -20.91 13.92 -7.46
C ILE A 194 -20.73 12.42 -7.16
N LEU A 195 -21.13 11.95 -5.98
CA LEU A 195 -20.98 10.55 -5.57
C LEU A 195 -21.68 9.58 -6.54
N ASN A 196 -22.91 9.89 -6.94
CA ASN A 196 -23.65 9.07 -7.91
C ASN A 196 -22.97 9.05 -9.29
N THR A 197 -22.34 10.15 -9.70
CA THR A 197 -21.62 10.21 -10.98
C THR A 197 -20.35 9.36 -10.92
N LEU A 198 -19.57 9.45 -9.84
CA LEU A 198 -18.38 8.62 -9.64
C LEU A 198 -18.73 7.13 -9.63
N LEU A 199 -19.79 6.73 -8.93
CA LEU A 199 -20.30 5.36 -8.94
C LEU A 199 -20.69 4.88 -10.35
N GLN A 200 -21.42 5.72 -11.10
CA GLN A 200 -21.87 5.37 -12.47
C GLN A 200 -20.73 5.28 -13.47
N ASN A 201 -19.69 6.10 -13.31
CA ASN A 201 -18.52 6.12 -14.18
C ASN A 201 -17.51 5.01 -13.85
N GLY A 202 -17.65 4.36 -12.69
CA GLY A 202 -16.68 3.39 -12.17
C GLY A 202 -15.48 4.03 -11.49
N ASN A 203 -15.57 5.30 -11.10
CA ASN A 203 -14.50 6.01 -10.39
C ASN A 203 -14.58 5.85 -8.86
N LEU A 204 -15.67 5.27 -8.33
CA LEU A 204 -15.83 4.94 -6.92
C LEU A 204 -16.36 3.52 -6.79
N HIS A 205 -15.68 2.68 -6.03
CA HIS A 205 -16.05 1.30 -5.73
C HIS A 205 -16.33 1.14 -4.23
N LEU A 206 -17.39 0.38 -3.93
CA LEU A 206 -17.88 0.06 -2.60
C LEU A 206 -18.07 -1.46 -2.49
N ASP A 207 -18.27 -1.97 -1.27
CA ASP A 207 -18.67 -3.37 -1.09
C ASP A 207 -20.10 -3.59 -1.62
N GLY A 208 -20.34 -4.76 -2.21
CA GLY A 208 -21.55 -5.11 -2.97
C GLY A 208 -22.59 -5.89 -2.18
#